data_AF-A0A7W7FW82-F1
#
_entry.id   AF-A0A7W7FW82-F1
#
_cell.length_a   1.000
_cell.length_b   1.000
_cell.length_c   1.000
_cell.angle_alpha   90.00
_cell.angle_beta   90.00
_cell.angle_gamma   90.00
#
_symmetry.space_group_name_H-M   'P 1'
#
loop_
_entity.id
_entity.type
_entity.pdbx_description
1 polymer ?
#
loop_
_entity_poly.entity_id
_entity_poly.type
_entity_poly.pdbx_seq_one_letter_code
_entity_poly.pdbx_strand_id
1 'polypeptide(L)'
;MTSETAYDHAELAGHLGLRDWQVLAAREFGLLPAPDAAGRWSAAAAAALTGEVDRILAAVGEEYPVGGPRSAGRLAARSGLPVTPADVAALAERGVLTVAARYTGNGQSHDLFAPAQLDRVAEEQAGALAAVVAERTEWIAAGLSVEEAARALGWQRQDQFLEFAQRRGLVGKHGHYARADIEALTR
;
A
#
# COMPACT_ATOMS: atom_id res chain seq x y z
N MET A 1 18.21 11.64 -45.62
CA MET A 1 17.18 11.70 -44.56
C MET A 1 17.69 10.85 -43.41
N THR A 2 18.38 11.47 -42.45
CA THR A 2 18.67 10.83 -41.17
C THR A 2 17.33 10.69 -40.44
N SER A 3 16.83 9.47 -40.28
CA SER A 3 15.69 9.23 -39.40
C SER A 3 16.06 9.77 -38.04
N GLU A 4 15.40 10.86 -37.63
CA GLU A 4 15.53 11.41 -36.30
C GLU A 4 15.07 10.33 -35.33
N THR A 5 15.99 9.86 -34.47
CA THR A 5 15.69 8.78 -33.53
C THR A 5 14.60 9.26 -32.59
N ALA A 6 13.41 8.67 -32.68
CA ALA A 6 12.31 8.88 -31.76
C ALA A 6 12.21 7.67 -30.84
N TYR A 7 12.07 7.92 -29.54
CA TYR A 7 12.07 6.94 -28.48
C TYR A 7 10.63 6.60 -28.11
N ASP A 8 10.26 5.33 -28.23
CA ASP A 8 9.10 4.84 -27.50
C ASP A 8 9.41 4.76 -26.00
N HIS A 9 8.42 4.32 -25.23
CA HIS A 9 8.52 4.29 -23.77
C HIS A 9 9.63 3.36 -23.25
N ALA A 10 9.81 2.19 -23.85
CA ALA A 10 10.84 1.23 -23.45
C ALA A 10 12.25 1.69 -23.89
N GLU A 11 12.36 2.26 -25.09
CA GLU A 11 13.61 2.84 -25.59
C GLU A 11 14.03 4.06 -24.76
N LEU A 12 13.08 4.91 -24.35
CA LEU A 12 13.35 6.04 -23.48
C LEU A 12 13.86 5.57 -22.11
N ALA A 13 13.25 4.53 -21.53
CA ALA A 13 13.72 3.94 -20.28
C ALA A 13 15.18 3.49 -20.40
N GLY A 14 15.50 2.74 -21.47
CA GLY A 14 16.87 2.33 -21.77
C GLY A 14 17.83 3.51 -21.95
N HIS A 15 17.41 4.56 -22.65
CA HIS A 15 18.22 5.77 -22.86
C HIS A 15 18.53 6.53 -21.57
N LEU A 16 17.56 6.60 -20.65
CA LEU A 16 17.69 7.32 -19.38
C LEU A 16 18.33 6.47 -18.27
N GLY A 17 18.62 5.19 -18.52
CA GLY A 17 19.07 4.26 -17.48
C GLY A 17 17.98 3.95 -16.44
N LEU A 18 16.71 4.18 -16.78
CA LEU A 18 15.56 3.93 -15.94
C LEU A 18 14.92 2.57 -16.26
N ARG A 19 14.14 2.06 -15.33
CA ARG A 19 13.26 0.90 -15.57
C ARG A 19 11.97 1.38 -16.21
N ASP A 20 11.36 0.52 -17.01
CA ASP A 20 10.08 0.75 -17.70
C ASP A 20 9.01 1.36 -16.79
N TRP A 21 8.80 0.77 -15.61
CA TRP A 21 7.84 1.25 -14.63
C TRP A 21 8.17 2.64 -14.07
N GLN A 22 9.45 3.02 -13.98
CA GLN A 22 9.85 4.34 -13.48
C GLN A 22 9.47 5.41 -14.49
N VAL A 23 9.57 5.12 -15.79
CA VAL A 23 9.13 6.02 -16.85
C VAL A 23 7.59 6.13 -16.87
N LEU A 24 6.86 5.03 -16.65
CA LEU A 24 5.38 5.09 -16.50
C LEU A 24 4.97 5.94 -15.29
N ALA A 25 5.57 5.67 -14.13
CA ALA A 25 5.28 6.41 -12.89
C ALA A 25 5.65 7.90 -13.02
N ALA A 26 6.80 8.20 -13.63
CA ALA A 26 7.24 9.58 -13.86
C ALA A 26 6.26 10.33 -14.77
N ARG A 27 5.69 9.65 -15.78
CA ARG A 27 4.63 10.23 -16.63
C ARG A 27 3.35 10.48 -15.84
N GLU A 28 2.91 9.53 -15.00
CA GLU A 28 1.72 9.69 -14.16
C GLU A 28 1.88 10.83 -13.15
N PHE A 29 3.08 11.05 -12.62
CA PHE A 29 3.40 12.18 -11.75
C PHE A 29 3.66 13.49 -12.50
N GLY A 30 3.56 13.52 -13.83
CA GLY A 30 3.78 14.71 -14.64
C GLY A 30 5.24 15.19 -14.65
N LEU A 31 6.18 14.31 -14.32
CA LEU A 31 7.63 14.58 -14.35
C LEU A 31 8.22 14.45 -15.75
N LEU A 32 7.52 13.74 -16.65
CA LEU A 32 7.90 13.65 -18.06
C LEU A 32 7.01 14.56 -18.91
N PRO A 33 7.59 15.27 -19.91
CA PRO A 33 6.80 15.97 -20.91
C PRO A 33 5.99 14.96 -21.74
N ALA A 34 4.88 15.42 -22.30
CA ALA A 34 4.15 14.64 -23.29
C ALA A 34 5.07 14.32 -24.50
N PRO A 35 4.89 13.16 -25.15
CA PRO A 35 5.64 12.83 -26.36
C PRO A 35 5.46 13.91 -27.44
N ASP A 36 6.55 14.40 -28.02
CA ASP A 36 6.60 15.50 -28.99
C ASP A 36 6.68 15.04 -30.45
N ALA A 37 6.81 13.74 -30.72
CA ALA A 37 6.95 13.16 -32.04
C ALA A 37 6.03 11.95 -32.26
N ALA A 38 4.82 12.18 -32.79
CA ALA A 38 3.85 11.13 -33.16
C ALA A 38 3.63 10.05 -32.06
N GLY A 39 3.51 10.47 -30.81
CA GLY A 39 3.33 9.57 -29.66
C GLY A 39 4.63 9.00 -29.08
N ARG A 40 5.79 9.45 -29.57
CA ARG A 40 7.15 9.13 -29.11
C ARG A 40 7.89 10.40 -28.70
N TRP A 41 9.00 10.26 -27.98
CA TRP A 41 9.87 11.38 -27.63
C TRP A 41 10.97 11.56 -28.67
N SER A 42 11.19 12.77 -29.15
CA SER A 42 12.31 13.10 -30.02
C SER A 42 13.64 12.88 -29.31
N ALA A 43 14.73 12.76 -30.08
CA ALA A 43 16.08 12.69 -29.52
C ALA A 43 16.43 13.94 -28.68
N ALA A 44 15.95 15.12 -29.07
CA ALA A 44 16.15 16.34 -28.31
C ALA A 44 15.45 16.28 -26.94
N ALA A 45 14.20 15.80 -26.91
CA ALA A 45 13.47 15.61 -25.66
C ALA A 45 14.12 14.56 -24.76
N ALA A 46 14.56 13.42 -25.33
CA ALA A 46 15.24 12.36 -24.60
C ALA A 46 16.58 12.84 -23.98
N ALA A 47 17.37 13.61 -24.73
CA ALA A 47 18.62 14.17 -24.24
C ALA A 47 18.42 15.21 -23.12
N ALA A 48 17.36 16.03 -23.21
CA ALA A 48 17.02 16.98 -22.15
C ALA A 48 16.65 16.24 -20.84
N LEU A 49 15.96 15.10 -20.95
CA LEU A 49 15.55 14.29 -19.80
C LEU A 49 16.72 13.59 -19.09
N THR A 50 17.88 13.43 -19.72
CA THR A 50 19.07 12.87 -19.06
C THR A 50 19.47 13.67 -17.81
N GLY A 51 19.29 15.00 -17.84
CA GLY A 51 19.56 15.87 -16.69
C GLY A 51 18.53 15.79 -15.56
N GLU A 52 17.38 15.17 -15.80
CA GLU A 52 16.27 15.06 -14.84
C GLU A 52 16.20 13.67 -14.17
N VAL A 53 17.10 12.74 -14.52
CA VAL A 53 17.07 11.34 -14.03
C VAL A 53 17.10 11.28 -12.50
N ASP A 54 17.99 12.02 -11.85
CA ASP A 54 18.09 12.04 -10.38
C ASP A 54 16.81 12.56 -9.73
N ARG A 55 16.17 13.58 -10.34
CA ARG A 55 14.89 14.11 -9.88
C ARG A 55 13.77 13.09 -10.05
N ILE A 56 13.74 12.38 -11.20
CA ILE A 56 12.77 11.33 -11.47
C ILE A 56 12.94 10.22 -10.43
N LEU A 57 14.15 9.72 -10.20
CA LEU A 57 14.44 8.68 -9.21
C LEU A 57 14.07 9.10 -7.80
N ALA A 58 14.38 10.35 -7.41
CA ALA A 58 14.00 10.88 -6.11
C ALA A 58 12.47 10.89 -5.90
N ALA A 59 11.69 11.05 -6.97
CA ALA A 59 10.23 11.08 -6.92
C ALA A 59 9.58 9.69 -7.04
N VAL A 60 10.03 8.85 -7.98
CA VAL A 60 9.42 7.53 -8.26
C VAL A 60 10.02 6.39 -7.45
N GLY A 61 11.22 6.59 -6.91
CA GLY A 61 11.98 5.59 -6.17
C GLY A 61 12.80 4.65 -7.05
N GLU A 62 13.77 3.98 -6.43
CA GLU A 62 14.67 3.01 -7.10
C GLU A 62 14.12 1.57 -7.08
N GLU A 63 13.32 1.25 -6.07
CA GLU A 63 12.67 -0.03 -5.90
C GLU A 63 11.19 0.05 -6.27
N TYR A 64 10.67 -0.96 -6.97
CA TYR A 64 9.27 -1.01 -7.37
C TYR A 64 8.35 -1.00 -6.13
N PRO A 65 7.25 -0.22 -6.13
CA PRO A 65 6.28 -0.21 -5.04
C PRO A 65 5.73 -1.59 -4.69
N VAL A 66 5.54 -1.86 -3.40
CA VAL A 66 5.15 -3.18 -2.91
C VAL A 66 3.79 -3.14 -2.22
N GLY A 67 3.00 -4.21 -2.37
CA GLY A 67 1.68 -4.32 -1.75
C GLY A 67 1.73 -4.53 -0.24
N GLY A 68 0.56 -4.48 0.41
CA GLY A 68 0.39 -4.58 1.86
C GLY A 68 1.19 -5.69 2.56
N PRO A 69 1.14 -6.97 2.12
CA PRO A 69 1.90 -8.05 2.76
C PRO A 69 3.41 -7.85 2.76
N ARG A 70 3.99 -7.41 1.64
CA ARG A 70 5.42 -7.12 1.54
C ARG A 70 5.80 -5.87 2.34
N SER A 71 4.92 -4.87 2.34
CA SER A 71 5.09 -3.65 3.13
C SER A 71 5.15 -3.95 4.63
N ALA A 72 4.20 -4.77 5.12
CA ALA A 72 4.15 -5.20 6.51
C ALA A 72 5.42 -5.99 6.90
N GLY A 73 5.85 -6.93 6.05
CA GLY A 73 7.09 -7.67 6.27
C GLY A 73 8.32 -6.78 6.37
N ARG A 74 8.44 -5.76 5.51
CA ARG A 74 9.57 -4.80 5.54
C ARG A 74 9.54 -3.93 6.79
N LEU A 75 8.37 -3.39 7.16
CA LEU A 75 8.22 -2.61 8.39
C LEU A 75 8.49 -3.44 9.64
N ALA A 76 8.00 -4.68 9.71
CA ALA A 76 8.26 -5.58 10.82
C ALA A 76 9.76 -5.88 10.97
N ALA A 77 10.44 -6.19 9.86
CA ALA A 77 11.87 -6.46 9.86
C ALA A 77 12.71 -5.26 10.35
N ARG A 78 12.30 -4.02 10.00
CA ARG A 78 13.03 -2.80 10.39
C ARG A 78 12.72 -2.30 11.80
N SER A 79 11.47 -2.42 12.23
CA SER A 79 11.01 -1.89 13.53
C SER A 79 11.06 -2.90 14.67
N GLY A 80 11.11 -4.20 14.37
CA GLY A 80 10.93 -5.27 15.36
C GLY A 80 9.50 -5.43 15.87
N LEU A 81 8.54 -4.66 15.36
CA LEU A 81 7.13 -4.74 15.74
C LEU A 81 6.38 -5.82 14.94
N PRO A 82 5.32 -6.42 15.50
CA PRO A 82 4.50 -7.40 14.79
C PRO A 82 3.55 -6.73 13.79
N VAL A 83 4.10 -6.12 12.74
CA VAL A 83 3.33 -5.36 11.75
C VAL A 83 2.55 -6.28 10.81
N THR A 84 1.29 -5.93 10.54
CA THR A 84 0.38 -6.64 9.64
C THR A 84 -0.04 -5.75 8.46
N PRO A 85 -0.62 -6.29 7.37
CA PRO A 85 -1.15 -5.47 6.27
C PRO A 85 -2.22 -4.46 6.71
N ALA A 86 -2.97 -4.77 7.77
CA ALA A 86 -3.96 -3.84 8.31
C ALA A 86 -3.31 -2.62 8.99
N ASP A 87 -2.14 -2.80 9.60
CA ASP A 87 -1.37 -1.68 10.17
C ASP A 87 -0.83 -0.77 9.06
N VAL A 88 -0.41 -1.34 7.92
CA VAL A 88 0.01 -0.58 6.73
C VAL A 88 -1.15 0.26 6.18
N ALA A 89 -2.34 -0.34 6.07
CA ALA A 89 -3.54 0.38 5.63
C ALA A 89 -3.90 1.52 6.59
N ALA A 90 -3.86 1.27 7.90
CA ALA A 90 -4.12 2.29 8.92
C ALA A 90 -3.09 3.44 8.88
N LEU A 91 -1.81 3.16 8.59
CA LEU A 91 -0.81 4.21 8.38
C LEU A 91 -1.11 5.05 7.13
N ALA A 92 -1.59 4.43 6.06
CA ALA A 92 -2.00 5.14 4.84
C ALA A 92 -3.24 6.01 5.07
N GLU A 93 -4.25 5.49 5.76
CA GLU A 93 -5.45 6.23 6.16
C GLU A 93 -5.12 7.44 7.04
N ARG A 94 -4.08 7.36 7.87
CA ARG A 94 -3.57 8.47 8.71
C ARG A 94 -2.64 9.42 7.96
N GLY A 95 -2.35 9.18 6.68
CA GLY A 95 -1.43 9.98 5.87
C GLY A 95 0.05 9.82 6.22
N VAL A 96 0.41 8.83 7.05
CA VAL A 96 1.81 8.52 7.38
C VAL A 96 2.50 7.82 6.21
N LEU A 97 1.76 6.95 5.53
CA LEU A 97 2.15 6.37 4.25
C LEU A 97 1.37 7.00 3.10
N THR A 98 2.01 7.11 1.95
CA THR A 98 1.41 7.58 0.71
C THR A 98 1.31 6.41 -0.25
N VAL A 99 0.15 6.24 -0.88
CA VAL A 99 -0.02 5.25 -1.94
C VAL A 99 0.80 5.70 -3.14
N ALA A 100 1.84 4.93 -3.48
CA ALA A 100 2.75 5.24 -4.57
C ALA A 100 2.18 4.78 -5.92
N ALA A 101 1.41 3.69 -5.93
CA ALA A 101 0.73 3.17 -7.12
C ALA A 101 -0.45 2.28 -6.71
N ARG A 102 -1.31 1.93 -7.68
CA ARG A 102 -2.35 0.92 -7.49
C ARG A 102 -2.21 -0.20 -8.51
N TYR A 103 -2.34 -1.43 -8.04
CA TYR A 103 -2.40 -2.63 -8.86
C TYR A 103 -3.82 -3.18 -8.87
N THR A 104 -4.39 -3.40 -10.06
CA THR A 104 -5.68 -4.06 -10.20
C THR A 104 -5.50 -5.48 -10.70
N GLY A 105 -5.93 -6.46 -9.90
CA GLY A 105 -5.89 -7.88 -10.23
C GLY A 105 -7.17 -8.56 -9.76
N ASN A 106 -7.72 -9.50 -10.54
CA ASN A 106 -8.97 -10.22 -10.20
C ASN A 106 -10.17 -9.30 -9.88
N GLY A 107 -10.24 -8.11 -10.49
CA GLY A 107 -11.28 -7.12 -10.21
C GLY A 107 -11.11 -6.37 -8.88
N GLN A 108 -10.02 -6.61 -8.15
CA GLN A 108 -9.69 -5.94 -6.90
C GLN A 108 -8.51 -4.98 -7.12
N SER A 109 -8.59 -3.79 -6.51
CA SER A 109 -7.51 -2.82 -6.50
C SER A 109 -6.73 -2.92 -5.19
N HIS A 110 -5.41 -2.90 -5.28
CA HIS A 110 -4.48 -3.00 -4.17
C HIS A 110 -3.53 -1.80 -4.19
N ASP A 111 -3.44 -1.09 -3.07
CA ASP A 111 -2.48 -0.01 -2.90
C ASP A 111 -1.05 -0.58 -2.77
N LEU A 112 -0.11 0.10 -3.43
CA LEU A 112 1.31 -0.18 -3.40
C LEU A 112 2.06 0.98 -2.74
N PHE A 113 3.08 0.66 -1.95
CA PHE A 113 3.84 1.61 -1.15
C PHE A 113 5.31 1.62 -1.56
N ALA A 114 5.90 2.82 -1.61
CA ALA A 114 7.30 3.00 -1.98
C ALA A 114 8.21 2.44 -0.86
N PRO A 115 9.17 1.54 -1.18
CA PRO A 115 10.04 0.95 -0.17
C PRO A 115 10.85 1.96 0.64
N ALA A 116 11.34 3.04 0.01
CA ALA A 116 12.03 4.12 0.69
C ALA A 116 11.14 4.85 1.72
N GLN A 117 9.83 4.99 1.45
CA GLN A 117 8.91 5.59 2.41
C GLN A 117 8.62 4.65 3.58
N LEU A 118 8.50 3.34 3.34
CA LEU A 118 8.36 2.36 4.41
C LEU A 118 9.57 2.41 5.36
N ASP A 119 10.77 2.49 4.79
CA ASP A 119 12.02 2.58 5.54
C ASP A 119 12.06 3.86 6.38
N ARG A 120 11.69 5.00 5.77
CA ARG A 120 11.55 6.28 6.46
C ARG A 120 10.53 6.22 7.61
N VAL A 121 9.38 5.58 7.41
CA VAL A 121 8.39 5.43 8.48
C VAL A 121 8.93 4.60 9.64
N ALA A 122 9.66 3.52 9.36
CA ALA A 122 10.27 2.70 10.39
C ALA A 122 11.34 3.46 11.20
N GLU A 123 12.08 4.36 10.57
CA GLU A 123 13.20 5.10 11.18
C GLU A 123 12.75 6.42 11.84
N GLU A 124 12.00 7.24 11.12
CA GLU A 124 11.66 8.62 11.50
C GLU A 124 10.27 8.73 12.16
N GLN A 125 9.37 7.79 11.88
CA GLN A 125 7.99 7.80 12.37
C GLN A 125 7.65 6.54 13.17
N ALA A 126 8.66 5.95 13.83
CA ALA A 126 8.52 4.74 14.63
C ALA A 126 7.40 4.84 15.69
N GLY A 127 7.19 6.03 16.27
CA GLY A 127 6.10 6.28 17.22
C GLY A 127 4.71 6.15 16.60
N ALA A 128 4.51 6.61 15.36
CA ALA A 128 3.25 6.47 14.65
C ALA A 128 2.97 5.01 14.29
N LEU A 129 4.01 4.28 13.85
CA LEU A 129 3.92 2.84 13.61
C LEU A 129 3.59 2.07 14.89
N ALA A 130 4.28 2.36 16.00
CA ALA A 130 4.03 1.74 17.30
C ALA A 130 2.60 1.99 17.80
N ALA A 131 2.09 3.21 17.63
CA ALA A 131 0.72 3.56 18.00
C ALA A 131 -0.31 2.71 17.23
N VAL A 132 -0.17 2.60 15.90
CA VAL A 132 -1.08 1.77 15.07
C VAL A 132 -1.05 0.30 15.53
N VAL A 133 0.15 -0.25 15.74
CA VAL A 133 0.31 -1.65 16.18
C VAL A 133 -0.29 -1.86 17.59
N ALA A 134 -0.07 -0.92 18.50
CA ALA A 134 -0.61 -0.95 19.86
C ALA A 134 -2.15 -0.93 19.84
N GLU A 135 -2.76 -0.01 19.09
CA GLU A 135 -4.21 0.09 18.95
C GLU A 135 -4.84 -1.22 18.42
N ARG A 136 -4.23 -1.82 17.38
CA ARG A 136 -4.69 -3.12 16.87
C ARG A 136 -4.59 -4.20 17.96
N THR A 137 -3.47 -4.22 18.69
CA THR A 137 -3.19 -5.23 19.71
C THR A 137 -4.14 -5.10 20.90
N GLU A 138 -4.40 -3.89 21.35
CA GLU A 138 -5.36 -3.56 22.40
C GLU A 138 -6.78 -3.94 21.99
N TRP A 139 -7.19 -3.63 20.76
CA TRP A 139 -8.49 -4.04 20.23
C TRP A 139 -8.67 -5.56 20.29
N ILE A 140 -7.67 -6.31 19.80
CA ILE A 140 -7.69 -7.77 19.82
C ILE A 140 -7.76 -8.30 21.26
N ALA A 141 -6.94 -7.76 22.17
CA ALA A 141 -6.88 -8.19 23.56
C ALA A 141 -8.18 -7.91 24.34
N ALA A 142 -8.86 -6.80 24.03
CA ALA A 142 -10.12 -6.44 24.68
C ALA A 142 -11.34 -7.17 24.07
N GLY A 143 -11.24 -7.57 22.79
CA GLY A 143 -12.32 -8.17 22.03
C GLY A 143 -12.55 -9.66 22.31
N LEU A 144 -13.49 -10.22 21.56
CA LEU A 144 -13.70 -11.65 21.41
C LEU A 144 -13.47 -12.02 19.96
N SER A 145 -12.69 -13.07 19.72
CA SER A 145 -12.58 -13.67 18.39
C SER A 145 -13.95 -14.17 17.91
N VAL A 146 -14.09 -14.40 16.60
CA VAL A 146 -15.29 -15.00 15.98
C VAL A 146 -15.73 -16.27 16.74
N GLU A 147 -14.78 -17.11 17.10
CA GLU A 147 -15.04 -18.36 17.81
C GLU A 147 -15.53 -18.13 19.24
N GLU A 148 -14.87 -17.25 19.99
CA GLU A 148 -15.27 -16.92 21.36
C GLU A 148 -16.63 -16.23 21.40
N ALA A 149 -16.90 -15.34 20.44
CA ALA A 149 -18.19 -14.67 20.32
C ALA A 149 -19.32 -15.67 19.99
N ALA A 150 -19.09 -16.59 19.04
CA ALA A 150 -20.05 -17.66 18.74
C ALA A 150 -20.32 -18.53 19.98
N ARG A 151 -19.26 -18.93 20.69
CA ARG A 151 -19.36 -19.73 21.92
C ARG A 151 -20.12 -18.99 23.02
N ALA A 152 -19.88 -17.69 23.20
CA ALA A 152 -20.58 -16.87 24.17
C ALA A 152 -22.10 -16.80 23.92
N LEU A 153 -22.52 -16.92 22.66
CA LEU A 153 -23.94 -16.98 22.26
C LEU A 153 -24.49 -18.42 22.21
N GLY A 154 -23.71 -19.42 22.63
CA GLY A 154 -24.10 -20.83 22.63
C GLY A 154 -24.10 -21.50 21.26
N TRP A 155 -23.46 -20.89 20.25
CA TRP A 155 -23.38 -21.44 18.90
C TRP A 155 -22.12 -22.29 18.69
N GLN A 156 -22.28 -23.41 17.98
CA GLN A 156 -21.20 -24.32 17.62
C GLN A 156 -20.52 -23.95 16.29
N ARG A 157 -21.21 -23.14 15.48
CA ARG A 157 -20.82 -22.82 14.11
C ARG A 157 -20.51 -21.34 13.97
N GLN A 158 -19.27 -21.04 13.59
CA GLN A 158 -18.77 -19.67 13.42
C GLN A 158 -19.50 -18.91 12.30
N ASP A 159 -19.92 -19.60 11.25
CA ASP A 159 -20.66 -19.01 10.13
C ASP A 159 -22.03 -18.46 10.55
N GLN A 160 -22.72 -19.16 11.47
CA GLN A 160 -23.98 -18.66 12.04
C GLN A 160 -23.76 -17.34 12.80
N PHE A 161 -22.64 -17.22 13.50
CA PHE A 161 -22.27 -15.97 14.15
C PHE A 161 -21.98 -14.86 13.15
N LEU A 162 -21.20 -15.13 12.10
CA LEU A 162 -20.85 -14.13 11.09
C LEU A 162 -22.09 -13.60 10.35
N GLU A 163 -23.01 -14.48 9.96
CA GLU A 163 -24.29 -14.09 9.35
C GLU A 163 -25.14 -13.24 10.31
N PHE A 164 -25.21 -13.64 11.58
CA PHE A 164 -25.94 -12.88 12.59
C PHE A 164 -25.33 -11.50 12.84
N ALA A 165 -24.01 -11.44 13.01
CA ALA A 165 -23.26 -10.21 13.21
C ALA A 165 -23.49 -9.24 12.05
N GLN A 166 -23.42 -9.72 10.80
CA GLN A 166 -23.75 -8.95 9.61
C GLN A 166 -25.19 -8.42 9.64
N ARG A 167 -26.18 -9.27 9.95
CA ARG A 167 -27.60 -8.87 10.03
C ARG A 167 -27.88 -7.87 11.15
N ARG A 168 -27.10 -7.91 12.23
CA ARG A 168 -27.19 -6.98 13.36
C ARG A 168 -26.34 -5.72 13.20
N GLY A 169 -25.56 -5.62 12.12
CA GLY A 169 -24.65 -4.49 11.90
C GLY A 169 -23.50 -4.44 12.92
N LEU A 170 -23.13 -5.56 13.53
CA LEU A 170 -21.98 -5.63 14.41
C LEU A 170 -20.69 -5.46 13.60
N VAL A 171 -19.81 -4.58 14.06
CA VAL A 171 -18.56 -4.27 13.36
C VAL A 171 -17.42 -5.08 13.98
N GLY A 172 -17.00 -6.14 13.29
CA GLY A 172 -15.77 -6.86 13.60
C GLY A 172 -14.55 -6.16 13.02
N LYS A 173 -13.46 -6.08 13.77
CA LYS A 173 -12.14 -5.61 13.29
C LYS A 173 -11.07 -6.62 13.66
N HIS A 174 -10.16 -6.89 12.72
CA HIS A 174 -9.05 -7.85 12.92
C HIS A 174 -9.52 -9.24 13.41
N GLY A 175 -10.68 -9.71 12.94
CA GLY A 175 -11.28 -10.99 13.38
C GLY A 175 -11.85 -11.00 14.79
N HIS A 176 -11.97 -9.83 15.44
CA HIS A 176 -12.48 -9.67 16.80
C HIS A 176 -13.66 -8.70 16.83
N TYR A 177 -14.60 -8.96 17.73
CA TYR A 177 -15.76 -8.13 18.01
C TYR A 177 -15.60 -7.52 19.41
N ALA A 178 -16.16 -6.32 19.60
CA ALA A 178 -16.14 -5.70 20.92
C ALA A 178 -16.88 -6.59 21.92
N ARG A 179 -16.22 -6.90 23.05
CA ARG A 179 -16.80 -7.75 24.08
C ARG A 179 -18.14 -7.22 24.60
N ALA A 180 -18.24 -5.91 24.81
CA ALA A 180 -19.46 -5.25 25.27
C ALA A 180 -20.63 -5.46 24.30
N ASP A 181 -20.38 -5.44 22.99
CA ASP A 181 -21.42 -5.70 21.98
C ASP A 181 -21.94 -7.13 22.07
N ILE A 182 -21.06 -8.10 22.31
CA ILE A 182 -21.45 -9.51 22.47
C ILE A 182 -22.19 -9.75 23.80
N GLU A 183 -21.71 -9.16 24.89
CA GLU A 183 -22.36 -9.26 26.20
C GLU A 183 -23.74 -8.60 26.23
N ALA A 184 -23.97 -7.56 25.41
CA ALA A 184 -25.28 -6.95 25.27
C ALA A 184 -26.30 -7.87 24.57
N LEU A 185 -25.85 -8.90 23.85
CA LEU A 185 -26.70 -9.84 23.12
C LEU A 185 -27.10 -11.08 23.95
N THR A 186 -26.44 -11.30 25.09
CA THR A 186 -26.74 -12.42 26.01
C THR A 186 -27.70 -12.05 27.13
N ARG A 187 -28.10 -10.77 27.22
CA ARG A 187 -29.11 -10.25 28.17
C ARG A 187 -30.49 -10.26 27.54
#